data_AF-A0A5J4URW7-F1
#
_entry.id   AF-A0A5J4URW7-F1
#
_cell.length_a   1.000
_cell.length_b   1.000
_cell.length_c   1.000
_cell.angle_alpha   90.00
_cell.angle_beta   90.00
_cell.angle_gamma   90.00
#
_symmetry.space_group_name_H-M   'P 1'
#
loop_
_entity.id
_entity.type
_entity.pdbx_description
1 polymer ?
#
loop_
_entity_poly.entity_id
_entity_poly.type
_entity_poly.pdbx_seq_one_letter_code
_entity_poly.pdbx_strand_id
1 'polypeptide(L)'
;MNKLLVVLVLAVLSLCELEKHEFRSRFSRIKTNDDGDEFSFQNKVLYFDKGSINDNHELIIDITARDLEIHLQLDEILFSDRNPYRPGTSIEDTSFLAIPKEGFADLKTSQPLNDSEKSCSFVQMSYRFEYADLGYTAKAIKNVDIAPSITYIMKNYPTKQIYRLEGEEFEYDIEELACDKYYSLWYYISFVVHKYGIVGTDCIPNTGIPSGTTDACSPGSTGKYEKWLVGYKEALFFGDNDAVKEALIKFGPIYHGDYGKVIGWEGNNWVTVEVSESTGRYVLGTQQIDSPATDQYGYVYASVDGSNKPVIPAADCTTTPSLPECSGDCNPNTGKTEEQCACIDGDIRPFCKTCTGKNQPTVDCKCPDVKEGDYTKAKCEEDKGVIPPSDCTGKTEEQCACIDGDTR
;
A
#
# COMPACT_ATOMS: atom_id res chain seq x y z
N MET A 1 -46.40 -41.11 9.21
CA MET A 1 -46.01 -39.82 9.81
C MET A 1 -44.48 -39.65 9.80
N ASN A 2 -43.82 -39.80 8.63
CA ASN A 2 -42.35 -39.75 8.53
C ASN A 2 -41.79 -39.27 7.17
N LYS A 3 -42.63 -38.75 6.27
CA LYS A 3 -42.18 -38.15 5.00
C LYS A 3 -42.29 -36.62 4.99
N LEU A 4 -43.15 -36.05 5.83
CA LEU A 4 -43.30 -34.60 5.96
C LEU A 4 -42.15 -33.94 6.74
N LEU A 5 -41.53 -34.69 7.67
CA LEU A 5 -40.43 -34.16 8.50
C LEU A 5 -39.11 -34.03 7.70
N VAL A 6 -38.88 -34.91 6.72
CA VAL A 6 -37.64 -34.90 5.90
C VAL A 6 -37.65 -33.76 4.88
N VAL A 7 -38.82 -33.39 4.35
CA VAL A 7 -38.96 -32.25 3.42
C VAL A 7 -38.73 -30.92 4.15
N LEU A 8 -39.11 -30.83 5.43
CA LEU A 8 -38.90 -29.64 6.25
C LEU A 8 -37.43 -29.45 6.67
N VAL A 9 -36.68 -30.53 6.91
CA VAL A 9 -35.24 -30.45 7.23
C VAL A 9 -34.40 -30.05 6.01
N LEU A 10 -34.76 -30.51 4.81
CA LEU A 10 -34.06 -30.13 3.57
C LEU A 10 -34.37 -28.68 3.15
N ALA A 11 -35.57 -28.17 3.42
CA ALA A 11 -35.91 -26.77 3.18
C ALA A 11 -35.14 -25.81 4.11
N VAL A 12 -34.88 -26.21 5.37
CA VAL A 12 -34.09 -25.40 6.32
C VAL A 12 -32.60 -25.43 5.99
N LEU A 13 -32.05 -26.56 5.53
CA LEU A 13 -30.66 -26.62 5.08
C LEU A 13 -30.43 -25.84 3.77
N SER A 14 -31.42 -25.82 2.86
CA SER A 14 -31.36 -25.00 1.64
C SER A 14 -31.52 -23.49 1.93
N LEU A 15 -32.07 -23.10 3.08
CA LEU A 15 -32.17 -21.71 3.52
C LEU A 15 -30.93 -21.25 4.33
N CYS A 16 -30.19 -22.16 4.96
CA CYS A 16 -28.94 -21.84 5.65
C CYS A 16 -27.71 -21.74 4.73
N GLU A 17 -27.76 -22.24 3.48
CA GLU A 17 -26.72 -21.96 2.48
C GLU A 17 -26.91 -20.62 1.77
N LEU A 18 -28.06 -19.94 1.94
CA LEU A 18 -28.32 -18.65 1.31
C LEU A 18 -27.81 -17.43 2.09
N GLU A 19 -27.29 -17.60 3.31
CA GLU A 19 -26.82 -16.48 4.17
C GLU A 19 -25.29 -16.29 4.20
N LYS A 20 -24.50 -17.05 3.44
CA LYS A 20 -23.03 -16.85 3.35
C LYS A 20 -22.56 -15.95 2.20
N HIS A 21 -23.46 -15.22 1.55
CA HIS A 21 -23.12 -14.31 0.44
C HIS A 21 -23.45 -12.83 0.68
N GLU A 22 -23.65 -12.40 1.93
CA GLU A 22 -23.71 -10.97 2.29
C GLU A 22 -22.37 -10.43 2.77
N PHE A 23 -21.38 -10.41 1.88
CA PHE A 23 -20.54 -9.21 1.78
C PHE A 23 -20.91 -8.56 0.46
N ARG A 24 -22.00 -7.77 0.51
CA ARG A 24 -22.31 -6.77 -0.50
C ARG A 24 -21.11 -5.83 -0.57
N SER A 25 -20.18 -6.11 -1.48
CA SER A 25 -19.50 -5.03 -2.16
C SER A 25 -20.59 -4.12 -2.72
N ARG A 26 -20.65 -2.89 -2.20
CA ARG A 26 -21.38 -1.82 -2.85
C ARG A 26 -20.59 -1.46 -4.11
N PHE A 27 -20.67 -2.30 -5.14
CA PHE A 27 -20.28 -1.87 -6.48
C PHE A 27 -21.34 -0.87 -6.92
N SER A 28 -20.95 0.40 -6.88
CA SER A 28 -21.64 1.48 -7.56
C SER A 28 -21.72 1.11 -9.03
N ARG A 29 -22.89 0.70 -9.51
CA ARG A 29 -23.15 0.57 -10.95
C ARG A 29 -22.82 1.90 -11.61
N ILE A 30 -21.90 1.88 -12.57
CA ILE A 30 -21.72 2.97 -13.52
C ILE A 30 -23.09 3.25 -14.16
N LYS A 31 -23.53 4.50 -14.09
CA LYS A 31 -24.53 5.01 -15.03
C LYS A 31 -23.81 5.09 -16.37
N THR A 32 -24.14 4.19 -17.28
CA THR A 32 -23.87 4.40 -18.70
C THR A 32 -24.60 5.67 -19.09
N ASN A 33 -23.84 6.75 -19.31
CA ASN A 33 -24.37 7.85 -20.09
C ASN A 33 -24.57 7.28 -21.49
N ASP A 34 -25.84 7.28 -21.85
CA ASP A 34 -26.44 6.88 -23.10
C ASP A 34 -25.88 7.77 -24.21
N ASP A 35 -24.78 7.33 -24.84
CA ASP A 35 -24.35 7.67 -26.19
C ASP A 35 -23.11 6.79 -26.49
N GLY A 36 -23.25 5.81 -27.37
CA GLY A 36 -22.23 4.78 -27.63
C GLY A 36 -20.88 5.35 -28.06
N ASP A 37 -19.82 4.63 -27.65
CA ASP A 37 -18.39 4.88 -27.93
C ASP A 37 -17.69 5.93 -27.04
N GLU A 38 -17.52 5.67 -25.73
CA GLU A 38 -16.29 6.09 -25.03
C GLU A 38 -16.13 5.40 -23.67
N PHE A 39 -14.91 4.96 -23.36
CA PHE A 39 -14.54 4.45 -22.03
C PHE A 39 -14.61 5.60 -21.02
N SER A 40 -15.76 5.79 -20.37
CA SER A 40 -15.90 6.85 -19.36
C SER A 40 -15.34 6.35 -18.02
N PHE A 41 -14.09 6.71 -17.72
CA PHE A 41 -13.57 6.56 -16.36
C PHE A 41 -14.26 7.56 -15.42
N GLN A 42 -14.61 7.10 -14.22
CA GLN A 42 -15.21 7.94 -13.20
C GLN A 42 -14.15 8.81 -12.54
N ASN A 43 -14.50 10.06 -12.28
CA ASN A 43 -13.65 10.98 -11.52
C ASN A 43 -13.46 10.46 -10.08
N LYS A 44 -12.24 10.57 -9.54
CA LYS A 44 -11.86 10.19 -8.16
C LYS A 44 -12.08 8.69 -7.84
N VAL A 45 -11.76 7.84 -8.80
CA VAL A 45 -11.75 6.38 -8.66
C VAL A 45 -10.36 5.86 -9.03
N LEU A 46 -9.84 4.96 -8.20
CA LEU A 46 -8.66 4.16 -8.50
C LEU A 46 -9.07 2.92 -9.27
N TYR A 47 -8.35 2.65 -10.35
CA TYR A 47 -8.52 1.48 -11.20
C TYR A 47 -7.26 0.63 -11.15
N PHE A 48 -7.40 -0.60 -10.68
CA PHE A 48 -6.30 -1.57 -10.58
C PHE A 48 -6.47 -2.67 -11.61
N ASP A 49 -5.39 -3.10 -12.25
CA ASP A 49 -5.43 -4.30 -13.06
C ASP A 49 -5.86 -5.51 -12.23
N LYS A 50 -6.61 -6.44 -12.82
CA LYS A 50 -6.95 -7.70 -12.15
C LYS A 50 -5.82 -8.71 -12.19
N GLY A 51 -5.80 -9.55 -11.18
CA GLY A 51 -4.93 -10.71 -11.09
C GLY A 51 -3.90 -10.63 -9.96
N SER A 52 -3.28 -11.78 -9.70
CA SER A 52 -2.33 -11.95 -8.60
C SER A 52 -1.30 -13.03 -8.93
N ILE A 53 -0.13 -12.93 -8.31
CA ILE A 53 0.93 -13.93 -8.44
C ILE A 53 0.73 -15.01 -7.36
N ASN A 54 0.66 -16.28 -7.75
CA ASN A 54 0.58 -17.40 -6.80
C ASN A 54 1.98 -17.82 -6.31
N ASP A 55 2.08 -18.76 -5.37
CA ASP A 55 3.37 -19.14 -4.78
C ASP A 55 4.29 -19.92 -5.73
N ASN A 56 3.75 -20.36 -6.87
CA ASN A 56 4.53 -20.95 -7.97
C ASN A 56 5.08 -19.88 -8.93
N HIS A 57 4.93 -18.60 -8.60
CA HIS A 57 5.29 -17.47 -9.46
C HIS A 57 4.47 -17.43 -10.77
N GLU A 58 3.22 -17.88 -10.74
CA GLU A 58 2.31 -17.79 -11.88
C GLU A 58 1.36 -16.60 -11.67
N LEU A 59 1.30 -15.70 -12.64
CA LEU A 59 0.33 -14.61 -12.67
C LEU A 59 -1.02 -15.15 -13.15
N ILE A 60 -2.02 -15.16 -12.28
CA ILE A 60 -3.38 -15.61 -12.60
C ILE A 60 -4.26 -14.38 -12.81
N ILE A 61 -4.86 -14.27 -14.00
CA ILE A 61 -5.84 -13.25 -14.35
C ILE A 61 -7.18 -13.97 -14.62
N ASP A 62 -8.12 -13.81 -13.70
CA ASP A 62 -9.44 -14.43 -13.79
C ASP A 62 -10.46 -13.42 -14.34
N ILE A 63 -10.86 -13.64 -15.58
CA ILE A 63 -11.78 -12.80 -16.36
C ILE A 63 -13.08 -13.59 -16.48
N THR A 64 -13.92 -13.57 -15.44
CA THR A 64 -15.24 -14.21 -15.52
C THR A 64 -16.15 -13.47 -16.51
N ALA A 65 -16.94 -14.24 -17.25
CA ALA A 65 -17.74 -13.91 -18.45
C ALA A 65 -18.74 -12.74 -18.38
N ARG A 66 -18.74 -11.91 -17.34
CA ARG A 66 -19.66 -10.77 -17.24
C ARG A 66 -19.04 -9.57 -17.94
N ASP A 67 -19.40 -9.45 -19.21
CA ASP A 67 -19.07 -8.39 -20.18
C ASP A 67 -17.63 -8.38 -20.71
N LEU A 68 -17.37 -9.24 -21.69
CA LEU A 68 -16.30 -9.02 -22.69
C LEU A 68 -16.48 -7.69 -23.46
N GLU A 69 -17.66 -7.08 -23.42
CA GLU A 69 -17.90 -5.75 -24.00
C GLU A 69 -17.26 -4.61 -23.17
N ILE A 70 -16.98 -4.81 -21.87
CA ILE A 70 -16.26 -3.83 -21.05
C ILE A 70 -14.79 -4.26 -21.01
N HIS A 71 -14.02 -3.83 -22.01
CA HIS A 71 -12.63 -4.26 -22.28
C HIS A 71 -11.58 -3.99 -21.18
N LEU A 72 -11.97 -3.48 -20.00
CA LEU A 72 -11.06 -3.22 -18.89
C LEU A 72 -11.70 -3.75 -17.60
N GLN A 73 -11.49 -5.04 -17.33
CA GLN A 73 -11.86 -5.62 -16.04
C GLN A 73 -10.88 -5.13 -14.97
N LEU A 74 -11.09 -3.91 -14.49
CA LEU A 74 -10.31 -3.29 -13.43
C LEU A 74 -11.04 -3.44 -12.09
N ASP A 75 -10.29 -3.57 -11.01
CA ASP A 75 -10.84 -3.42 -9.66
C ASP A 75 -10.94 -1.92 -9.35
N GLU A 76 -12.12 -1.48 -8.93
CA GLU A 76 -12.43 -0.07 -8.69
C GLU A 76 -12.49 0.24 -7.21
N ILE A 77 -11.86 1.36 -6.82
CA ILE A 77 -11.86 1.85 -5.44
C ILE A 77 -12.08 3.36 -5.43
N LEU A 78 -13.13 3.82 -4.74
CA LEU A 78 -13.40 5.26 -4.63
C LEU A 78 -12.34 5.94 -3.75
N PHE A 79 -11.97 7.18 -4.08
CA PHE A 79 -11.10 7.99 -3.21
C PHE A 79 -11.73 8.23 -1.84
N SER A 80 -13.07 8.26 -1.77
CA SER A 80 -13.84 8.39 -0.52
C SER A 80 -13.64 7.22 0.44
N ASP A 81 -13.24 6.05 -0.07
CA ASP A 81 -13.04 4.84 0.73
C ASP A 81 -11.62 4.77 1.31
N ARG A 82 -10.86 5.86 1.19
CA ARG A 82 -9.46 5.95 1.58
C ARG A 82 -9.23 7.22 2.38
N ASN A 83 -8.55 7.09 3.51
CA ASN A 83 -8.15 8.23 4.32
C ASN A 83 -6.83 8.83 3.81
N PRO A 84 -6.62 10.14 3.99
CA PRO A 84 -5.30 10.74 3.86
C PRO A 84 -4.24 9.97 4.64
N TYR A 85 -3.06 9.75 4.06
CA TYR A 85 -1.95 9.15 4.81
C TYR A 85 -1.29 10.16 5.77
N ARG A 86 -1.53 11.46 5.56
CA ARG A 86 -1.23 12.55 6.49
C ARG A 86 -2.52 13.26 6.86
N PRO A 87 -2.93 13.28 8.15
CA PRO A 87 -4.10 14.02 8.58
C PRO A 87 -3.84 15.54 8.51
N GLY A 88 -4.92 16.32 8.44
CA GLY A 88 -4.85 17.79 8.52
C GLY A 88 -4.50 18.51 7.23
N THR A 89 -4.40 17.81 6.10
CA THR A 89 -4.19 18.42 4.78
C THR A 89 -5.46 18.45 3.95
N SER A 90 -5.60 19.49 3.12
CA SER A 90 -6.75 19.76 2.27
C SER A 90 -6.32 20.17 0.86
N ILE A 91 -7.17 19.91 -0.13
CA ILE A 91 -6.96 20.38 -1.52
C ILE A 91 -6.96 21.92 -1.63
N GLU A 92 -7.55 22.60 -0.64
CA GLU A 92 -7.61 24.06 -0.51
C GLU A 92 -6.33 24.66 0.09
N ASP A 93 -5.42 23.83 0.60
CA ASP A 93 -4.15 24.31 1.15
C ASP A 93 -3.33 24.99 0.05
N THR A 94 -2.67 26.11 0.40
CA THR A 94 -1.82 26.83 -0.56
C THR A 94 -0.63 26.01 -1.03
N SER A 95 -0.24 25.00 -0.26
CA SER A 95 0.83 24.08 -0.63
C SER A 95 0.67 22.74 0.08
N PHE A 96 1.20 21.71 -0.57
CA PHE A 96 1.36 20.38 0.00
C PHE A 96 2.56 19.72 -0.66
N LEU A 97 3.33 18.97 0.13
CA LEU A 97 4.48 18.20 -0.35
C LEU A 97 4.49 16.82 0.29
N ALA A 98 4.37 15.78 -0.54
CA ALA A 98 4.55 14.40 -0.11
C ALA A 98 5.99 14.19 0.40
N ILE A 99 6.97 14.82 -0.25
CA ILE A 99 8.39 14.77 0.12
C ILE A 99 8.89 16.19 0.39
N PRO A 100 9.45 16.48 1.58
CA PRO A 100 10.03 17.80 1.86
C PRO A 100 11.13 18.17 0.87
N LYS A 101 11.23 19.47 0.53
CA LYS A 101 12.33 19.99 -0.31
C LYS A 101 13.68 19.89 0.39
N GLU A 102 13.69 20.18 1.69
CA GLU A 102 14.88 20.05 2.52
C GLU A 102 15.30 18.57 2.59
N GLY A 103 16.57 18.31 2.28
CA GLY A 103 17.11 16.95 2.21
C GLY A 103 16.63 16.11 1.03
N PHE A 104 15.80 16.64 0.10
CA PHE A 104 15.33 15.89 -1.07
C PHE A 104 16.48 15.31 -1.88
N ALA A 105 17.53 16.12 -2.09
CA ALA A 105 18.70 15.71 -2.84
C ALA A 105 19.43 14.54 -2.15
N ASP A 106 19.38 14.44 -0.83
CA ASP A 106 20.14 13.46 -0.05
C ASP A 106 19.42 12.11 0.11
N LEU A 107 18.13 12.04 -0.27
CA LEU A 107 17.37 10.79 -0.27
C LEU A 107 18.08 9.73 -1.13
N LYS A 108 18.03 8.48 -0.68
CA LYS A 108 18.57 7.33 -1.42
C LYS A 108 17.92 7.21 -2.80
N THR A 109 16.60 7.43 -2.90
CA THR A 109 15.89 7.42 -4.19
C THR A 109 16.42 8.47 -5.16
N SER A 110 16.86 9.63 -4.65
CA SER A 110 17.29 10.77 -5.46
C SER A 110 18.72 10.66 -6.00
N GLN A 111 19.49 9.67 -5.52
CA GLN A 111 20.88 9.46 -5.94
C GLN A 111 20.94 8.90 -7.37
N PRO A 112 22.00 9.20 -8.13
CA PRO A 112 22.14 8.72 -9.49
C PRO A 112 22.53 7.24 -9.46
N LEU A 113 22.13 6.49 -10.49
CA LEU A 113 22.67 5.13 -10.69
C LEU A 113 24.19 5.16 -10.85
N ASN A 114 24.87 4.18 -10.26
CA ASN A 114 26.28 3.93 -10.55
C ASN A 114 26.47 3.17 -11.88
N ASP A 115 27.70 3.05 -12.37
CA ASP A 115 27.98 2.47 -13.69
C ASP A 115 27.62 0.97 -13.77
N SER A 116 27.75 0.24 -12.67
CA SER A 116 27.36 -1.18 -12.63
C SER A 116 25.84 -1.32 -12.68
N GLU A 117 25.08 -0.43 -12.04
CA GLU A 117 23.61 -0.43 -12.12
C GLU A 117 23.13 -0.05 -13.52
N LYS A 118 23.76 0.96 -14.15
CA LYS A 118 23.45 1.36 -15.53
C LYS A 118 23.71 0.26 -16.55
N SER A 119 24.60 -0.68 -16.25
CA SER A 119 24.86 -1.84 -17.13
C SER A 119 23.67 -2.80 -17.23
N CYS A 120 22.75 -2.75 -16.25
CA CYS A 120 21.48 -3.48 -16.30
C CYS A 120 20.42 -2.59 -16.97
N SER A 121 20.10 -2.87 -18.23
CA SER A 121 19.21 -2.05 -19.05
C SER A 121 17.82 -1.87 -18.42
N PHE A 122 17.28 -2.91 -17.78
CA PHE A 122 16.01 -2.86 -17.08
C PHE A 122 16.06 -1.90 -15.87
N VAL A 123 17.14 -1.92 -15.08
CA VAL A 123 17.34 -0.98 -13.96
C VAL A 123 17.39 0.46 -14.48
N GLN A 124 18.16 0.70 -15.55
CA GLN A 124 18.28 2.03 -16.14
C GLN A 124 16.94 2.57 -16.64
N MET A 125 16.12 1.70 -17.25
CA MET A 125 14.79 2.05 -17.71
C MET A 125 13.85 2.33 -16.54
N SER A 126 13.77 1.44 -15.55
CA SER A 126 12.94 1.69 -14.37
C SER A 126 13.38 2.94 -13.60
N TYR A 127 14.67 3.29 -13.62
CA TYR A 127 15.16 4.57 -13.08
C TYR A 127 14.61 5.80 -13.79
N ARG A 128 13.98 5.70 -14.96
CA ARG A 128 13.27 6.81 -15.60
C ARG A 128 11.77 6.77 -15.34
N PHE A 129 11.23 5.58 -15.08
CA PHE A 129 9.80 5.33 -14.91
C PHE A 129 9.51 4.97 -13.45
N GLU A 130 9.52 3.71 -13.03
CA GLU A 130 8.89 3.29 -11.77
C GLU A 130 9.73 3.54 -10.50
N TYR A 131 11.05 3.71 -10.63
CA TYR A 131 11.98 3.74 -9.50
C TYR A 131 11.67 4.85 -8.50
N ALA A 132 11.48 6.08 -8.99
CA ALA A 132 11.12 7.20 -8.13
C ALA A 132 9.70 7.06 -7.56
N ASP A 133 8.77 6.49 -8.33
CA ASP A 133 7.39 6.30 -7.86
C ASP A 133 7.37 5.35 -6.65
N LEU A 134 8.11 4.24 -6.73
CA LEU A 134 8.26 3.29 -5.62
C LEU A 134 9.00 3.88 -4.42
N GLY A 135 10.15 4.52 -4.65
CA GLY A 135 10.98 5.08 -3.58
C GLY A 135 10.31 6.22 -2.83
N TYR A 136 9.73 7.17 -3.55
CA TYR A 136 9.01 8.29 -2.95
C TYR A 136 7.68 7.87 -2.34
N THR A 137 6.98 6.86 -2.88
CA THR A 137 5.79 6.30 -2.19
C THR A 137 6.18 5.70 -0.84
N ALA A 138 7.25 4.91 -0.78
CA ALA A 138 7.75 4.36 0.48
C ALA A 138 8.15 5.48 1.47
N LYS A 139 8.78 6.55 0.98
CA LYS A 139 9.12 7.70 1.83
C LYS A 139 7.89 8.47 2.30
N ALA A 140 6.91 8.70 1.44
CA ALA A 140 5.71 9.48 1.78
C ALA A 140 4.81 8.74 2.78
N ILE A 141 4.53 7.46 2.51
CA ILE A 141 3.52 6.68 3.23
C ILE A 141 4.11 5.91 4.43
N LYS A 142 5.35 5.41 4.31
CA LYS A 142 6.00 4.60 5.35
C LYS A 142 7.14 5.32 6.05
N ASN A 143 7.48 6.55 5.64
CA ASN A 143 8.64 7.30 6.12
C ASN A 143 9.98 6.55 5.94
N VAL A 144 10.08 5.71 4.92
CA VAL A 144 11.30 4.91 4.65
C VAL A 144 12.09 5.56 3.52
N ASP A 145 13.33 5.95 3.80
CA ASP A 145 14.26 6.40 2.76
C ASP A 145 14.98 5.18 2.14
N ILE A 146 14.62 4.87 0.90
CA ILE A 146 15.00 3.65 0.19
C ILE A 146 15.44 3.95 -1.24
N ALA A 147 16.49 3.29 -1.69
CA ALA A 147 16.79 3.13 -3.11
C ALA A 147 16.18 1.78 -3.54
N PRO A 148 15.09 1.74 -4.34
CA PRO A 148 14.44 0.47 -4.68
C PRO A 148 15.36 -0.50 -5.44
N SER A 149 15.37 -1.76 -5.02
CA SER A 149 16.02 -2.84 -5.75
C SER A 149 15.11 -3.32 -6.89
N ILE A 150 15.37 -2.85 -8.10
CA ILE A 150 14.68 -3.28 -9.32
C ILE A 150 15.06 -4.72 -9.64
N THR A 151 16.30 -5.16 -9.38
CA THR A 151 16.72 -6.55 -9.60
C THR A 151 16.02 -7.54 -8.66
N TYR A 152 15.66 -7.13 -7.44
CA TYR A 152 14.74 -7.87 -6.58
C TYR A 152 13.37 -8.05 -7.23
N ILE A 153 12.80 -6.97 -7.77
CA ILE A 153 11.52 -7.03 -8.48
C ILE A 153 11.65 -8.00 -9.65
N MET A 154 12.65 -7.83 -10.52
CA MET A 154 12.89 -8.71 -11.68
C MET A 154 12.99 -10.19 -11.29
N LYS A 155 13.68 -10.52 -10.20
CA LYS A 155 13.80 -11.91 -9.74
C LYS A 155 12.46 -12.52 -9.29
N ASN A 156 11.54 -11.67 -8.82
CA ASN A 156 10.21 -12.08 -8.39
C ASN A 156 9.15 -11.94 -9.48
N TYR A 157 9.54 -11.71 -10.73
CA TYR A 157 8.61 -11.72 -11.86
C TYR A 157 7.90 -13.08 -11.98
N PRO A 158 6.66 -13.07 -12.51
CA PRO A 158 5.99 -14.31 -12.83
C PRO A 158 6.76 -15.05 -13.93
N THR A 159 6.80 -16.38 -13.82
CA THR A 159 7.38 -17.29 -14.82
C THR A 159 6.37 -17.71 -15.87
N LYS A 160 5.08 -17.56 -15.56
CA LYS A 160 3.95 -17.89 -16.42
C LYS A 160 2.80 -16.94 -16.17
N GLN A 161 2.04 -16.65 -17.21
CA GLN A 161 0.75 -15.97 -17.14
C GLN A 161 -0.38 -16.94 -17.49
N ILE A 162 -1.42 -16.95 -16.67
CA ILE A 162 -2.59 -17.81 -16.79
C ILE A 162 -3.83 -16.93 -16.87
N TYR A 163 -4.52 -16.95 -18.01
CA TYR A 163 -5.80 -16.29 -18.18
C TYR A 163 -6.94 -17.29 -18.06
N ARG A 164 -7.91 -17.01 -17.20
CA ARG A 164 -9.15 -17.79 -17.11
C ARG A 164 -10.28 -16.99 -17.72
N LEU A 165 -10.90 -17.52 -18.76
CA LEU A 165 -11.99 -16.88 -19.48
C LEU A 165 -13.08 -17.92 -19.78
N GLU A 166 -14.28 -17.68 -19.28
CA GLU A 166 -15.45 -18.56 -19.51
C GLU A 166 -15.24 -20.05 -19.15
N GLY A 167 -14.34 -20.34 -18.20
CA GLY A 167 -13.98 -21.70 -17.80
C GLY A 167 -12.89 -22.36 -18.66
N GLU A 168 -12.39 -21.65 -19.68
CA GLU A 168 -11.16 -22.01 -20.40
C GLU A 168 -9.93 -21.36 -19.72
N GLU A 169 -8.78 -22.02 -19.83
CA GLU A 169 -7.51 -21.56 -19.27
C GLU A 169 -6.47 -21.43 -20.40
N PHE A 170 -5.87 -20.25 -20.53
CA PHE A 170 -4.82 -19.94 -21.50
C PHE A 170 -3.52 -19.65 -20.76
N GLU A 171 -2.49 -20.43 -21.05
CA GLU A 171 -1.19 -20.32 -20.42
C GLU A 171 -0.16 -19.74 -21.39
N TYR A 172 0.64 -18.80 -20.89
CA TYR A 172 1.74 -18.18 -21.61
C TYR A 172 2.99 -18.21 -20.73
N ASP A 173 4.04 -18.88 -21.20
CA ASP A 173 5.33 -18.83 -20.51
C ASP A 173 5.95 -17.44 -20.65
N ILE A 174 6.53 -16.94 -19.57
CA ILE A 174 7.23 -15.66 -19.54
C ILE A 174 8.72 -15.93 -19.61
N GLU A 175 9.40 -15.27 -20.56
CA GLU A 175 10.84 -15.41 -20.70
C GLU A 175 11.57 -14.92 -19.44
N GLU A 176 12.59 -15.68 -19.01
CA GLU A 176 13.44 -15.28 -17.91
C GLU A 176 14.12 -13.93 -18.22
N LEU A 177 14.07 -13.02 -17.25
CA LEU A 177 14.65 -11.70 -17.38
C LEU A 177 16.18 -11.74 -17.31
N ALA A 178 16.82 -10.87 -18.08
CA ALA A 178 18.26 -10.66 -18.06
C ALA A 178 18.59 -9.16 -18.12
N CYS A 179 19.73 -8.76 -17.56
CA CYS A 179 20.15 -7.36 -17.52
C CYS A 179 20.52 -6.78 -18.90
N ASP A 180 20.91 -7.64 -19.85
CA ASP A 180 21.35 -7.28 -21.21
C ASP A 180 20.20 -7.25 -22.24
N LYS A 181 18.97 -7.55 -21.82
CA LYS A 181 17.79 -7.62 -22.69
C LYS A 181 16.80 -6.49 -22.37
N TYR A 182 16.24 -5.92 -23.44
CA TYR A 182 15.16 -4.95 -23.36
C TYR A 182 13.81 -5.68 -23.29
N TYR A 183 13.01 -5.37 -22.27
CA TYR A 183 11.70 -5.98 -22.06
C TYR A 183 10.62 -4.91 -21.95
N SER A 184 9.49 -5.12 -22.63
CA SER A 184 8.26 -4.33 -22.46
C SER A 184 7.35 -4.94 -21.40
N LEU A 185 7.92 -5.37 -20.27
CA LEU A 185 7.22 -6.15 -19.24
C LEU A 185 6.90 -5.34 -17.97
N TRP A 186 6.80 -4.02 -18.11
CA TRP A 186 6.64 -3.08 -16.98
C TRP A 186 5.31 -3.32 -16.23
N TYR A 187 4.30 -3.81 -16.95
CA TYR A 187 3.02 -4.24 -16.41
C TYR A 187 3.14 -5.22 -15.22
N TYR A 188 4.16 -6.09 -15.20
CA TYR A 188 4.32 -7.06 -14.11
C TYR A 188 4.84 -6.44 -12.80
N ILE A 189 5.47 -5.26 -12.85
CA ILE A 189 6.01 -4.59 -11.65
C ILE A 189 4.90 -4.40 -10.61
N SER A 190 3.71 -3.96 -11.03
CA SER A 190 2.59 -3.71 -10.13
C SER A 190 2.17 -4.97 -9.36
N PHE A 191 2.16 -6.14 -10.02
CA PHE A 191 1.82 -7.43 -9.41
C PHE A 191 2.92 -7.95 -8.48
N VAL A 192 4.18 -7.75 -8.86
CA VAL A 192 5.34 -8.13 -8.03
C VAL A 192 5.36 -7.29 -6.76
N VAL A 193 5.16 -5.98 -6.86
CA VAL A 193 5.08 -5.07 -5.70
C VAL A 193 3.88 -5.46 -4.82
N HIS A 194 2.74 -5.81 -5.41
CA HIS A 194 1.58 -6.25 -4.64
C HIS A 194 1.87 -7.48 -3.79
N LYS A 195 2.54 -8.50 -4.34
CA LYS A 195 2.84 -9.73 -3.61
C LYS A 195 4.07 -9.63 -2.70
N TYR A 196 5.17 -9.13 -3.24
CA TYR A 196 6.49 -9.19 -2.62
C TYR A 196 6.94 -7.84 -2.06
N GLY A 197 6.30 -6.74 -2.44
CA GLY A 197 6.72 -5.39 -2.07
C GLY A 197 8.03 -5.00 -2.75
N ILE A 198 8.77 -4.11 -2.10
CA ILE A 198 10.09 -3.64 -2.52
C ILE A 198 11.09 -3.80 -1.37
N VAL A 199 12.37 -3.94 -1.73
CA VAL A 199 13.52 -3.93 -0.80
C VAL A 199 14.57 -2.94 -1.28
N GLY A 200 15.49 -2.56 -0.39
CA GLY A 200 16.54 -1.57 -0.69
C GLY A 200 17.72 -2.16 -1.46
N THR A 201 18.41 -1.33 -2.25
CA THR A 201 19.66 -1.70 -2.93
C THR A 201 20.81 -1.96 -1.98
N ASP A 202 20.75 -1.42 -0.76
CA ASP A 202 21.67 -1.77 0.33
C ASP A 202 21.53 -3.24 0.76
N CYS A 203 20.35 -3.85 0.59
CA CYS A 203 20.07 -5.27 0.82
C CYS A 203 20.32 -6.15 -0.42
N ILE A 204 19.69 -5.79 -1.56
CA ILE A 204 19.81 -6.51 -2.84
C ILE A 204 20.24 -5.52 -3.93
N PRO A 205 21.52 -5.50 -4.34
CA PRO A 205 22.04 -4.51 -5.27
C PRO A 205 21.41 -4.57 -6.68
N ASN A 206 21.29 -3.42 -7.33
CA ASN A 206 20.85 -3.31 -8.72
C ASN A 206 21.94 -3.64 -9.76
N THR A 207 23.02 -4.29 -9.35
CA THR A 207 24.16 -4.62 -10.23
C THR A 207 23.98 -5.94 -11.00
N GLY A 208 22.97 -6.74 -10.64
CA GLY A 208 22.61 -7.97 -11.33
C GLY A 208 21.39 -8.65 -10.71
N ILE A 209 20.72 -9.50 -11.48
CA ILE A 209 19.57 -10.27 -10.99
C ILE A 209 20.08 -11.36 -10.02
N PRO A 210 19.54 -11.45 -8.79
CA PRO A 210 19.94 -12.49 -7.84
C PRO A 210 19.77 -13.90 -8.42
N SER A 211 20.81 -14.73 -8.27
CA SER A 211 20.76 -16.13 -8.69
C SER A 211 19.99 -17.02 -7.71
N GLY A 212 20.06 -16.70 -6.41
CA GLY A 212 19.40 -17.42 -5.32
C GLY A 212 17.99 -16.91 -4.99
N THR A 213 17.48 -17.37 -3.83
CA THR A 213 16.25 -16.85 -3.25
C THR A 213 16.41 -15.39 -2.86
N THR A 214 15.28 -14.68 -2.78
CA THR A 214 15.24 -13.27 -2.40
C THR A 214 14.62 -13.07 -1.01
N ASP A 215 14.71 -14.07 -0.15
CA ASP A 215 14.20 -14.07 1.23
C ASP A 215 15.22 -13.55 2.25
N ALA A 216 16.40 -13.13 1.78
CA ALA A 216 17.45 -12.51 2.57
C ALA A 216 18.25 -11.52 1.72
N CYS A 217 19.06 -10.67 2.38
CA CYS A 217 19.99 -9.79 1.68
C CYS A 217 21.11 -10.58 0.99
N SER A 218 21.70 -9.96 -0.03
CA SER A 218 22.85 -10.53 -0.72
C SER A 218 24.06 -10.65 0.23
N PRO A 219 24.92 -11.69 0.10
CA PRO A 219 26.11 -11.82 0.92
C PRO A 219 26.98 -10.56 0.89
N GLY A 220 27.40 -10.07 2.07
CA GLY A 220 28.19 -8.85 2.20
C GLY A 220 27.40 -7.54 2.12
N SER A 221 26.07 -7.62 2.04
CA SER A 221 25.17 -6.48 2.17
C SER A 221 25.32 -5.78 3.53
N THR A 222 25.16 -4.46 3.53
CA THR A 222 25.10 -3.61 4.72
C THR A 222 23.68 -3.26 5.14
N GLY A 223 22.69 -3.60 4.30
CA GLY A 223 21.27 -3.32 4.51
C GLY A 223 20.58 -4.37 5.39
N LYS A 224 19.28 -4.13 5.63
CA LYS A 224 18.39 -5.08 6.31
C LYS A 224 17.37 -5.60 5.31
N TYR A 225 17.01 -6.88 5.45
CA TYR A 225 15.96 -7.49 4.65
C TYR A 225 14.61 -7.10 5.22
N GLU A 226 14.05 -6.03 4.66
CA GLU A 226 12.75 -5.48 5.05
C GLU A 226 11.95 -5.18 3.78
N LYS A 227 10.74 -5.73 3.72
CA LYS A 227 9.82 -5.56 2.59
C LYS A 227 8.89 -4.40 2.86
N TRP A 228 8.80 -3.48 1.91
CA TRP A 228 7.92 -2.31 1.96
C TRP A 228 6.89 -2.39 0.85
N LEU A 229 5.75 -1.71 1.02
CA LEU A 229 4.69 -1.64 0.01
C LEU A 229 4.10 -3.01 -0.40
N VAL A 230 4.25 -4.06 0.41
CA VAL A 230 3.48 -5.30 0.24
C VAL A 230 1.99 -4.98 0.29
N GLY A 231 1.21 -5.51 -0.64
CA GLY A 231 -0.22 -5.21 -0.79
C GLY A 231 -0.52 -3.89 -1.51
N TYR A 232 0.50 -3.18 -2.01
CA TYR A 232 0.33 -2.01 -2.87
C TYR A 232 0.43 -2.41 -4.33
N LYS A 233 -0.38 -1.77 -5.16
CA LYS A 233 -0.37 -1.95 -6.60
C LYS A 233 -0.49 -0.58 -7.27
N GLU A 234 0.05 -0.45 -8.46
CA GLU A 234 -0.19 0.73 -9.29
C GLU A 234 -1.68 0.80 -9.67
N ALA A 235 -2.24 1.99 -9.56
CA ALA A 235 -3.62 2.29 -9.89
C ALA A 235 -3.68 3.52 -10.77
N LEU A 236 -4.48 3.43 -11.84
CA LEU A 236 -4.84 4.55 -12.69
C LEU A 236 -5.97 5.34 -12.03
N PHE A 237 -5.95 6.66 -12.16
CA PHE A 237 -7.07 7.52 -11.80
C PHE A 237 -7.29 8.61 -12.84
N PHE A 238 -8.50 9.17 -12.86
CA PHE A 238 -8.90 10.29 -13.70
C PHE A 238 -9.58 11.38 -12.88
N GLY A 239 -9.51 12.63 -13.37
CA GLY A 239 -10.25 13.75 -12.81
C GLY A 239 -9.72 15.12 -13.19
N ASP A 240 -10.12 16.12 -12.41
CA ASP A 240 -9.62 17.49 -12.51
C ASP A 240 -8.40 17.71 -11.60
N ASN A 241 -7.93 18.94 -11.52
CA ASN A 241 -6.84 19.32 -10.60
C ASN A 241 -7.14 18.97 -9.14
N ASP A 242 -8.40 18.98 -8.71
CA ASP A 242 -8.78 18.61 -7.34
C ASP A 242 -8.63 17.11 -7.12
N ALA A 243 -8.93 16.28 -8.11
CA ALA A 243 -8.64 14.85 -8.07
C ALA A 243 -7.13 14.58 -7.97
N VAL A 244 -6.30 15.32 -8.72
CA VAL A 244 -4.83 15.22 -8.64
C VAL A 244 -4.32 15.58 -7.24
N LYS A 245 -4.78 16.70 -6.66
CA LYS A 245 -4.44 17.09 -5.29
C LYS A 245 -4.92 16.08 -4.24
N GLU A 246 -6.14 15.56 -4.41
CA GLU A 246 -6.70 14.57 -3.49
C GLU A 246 -5.94 13.24 -3.56
N ALA A 247 -5.50 12.82 -4.76
CA ALA A 247 -4.63 11.66 -4.95
C ALA A 247 -3.29 11.85 -4.24
N LEU A 248 -2.67 13.03 -4.38
CA LEU A 248 -1.44 13.38 -3.67
C LEU A 248 -1.57 13.30 -2.16
N ILE A 249 -2.71 13.72 -1.60
CA ILE A 249 -2.99 13.68 -0.15
C ILE A 249 -3.26 12.26 0.35
N LYS A 250 -3.94 11.42 -0.44
CA LYS A 250 -4.41 10.09 -0.02
C LYS A 250 -3.43 8.96 -0.33
N PHE A 251 -2.69 9.07 -1.43
CA PHE A 251 -1.91 7.98 -2.01
C PHE A 251 -0.43 8.34 -2.18
N GLY A 252 -0.04 9.59 -1.96
CA GLY A 252 1.35 10.03 -2.06
C GLY A 252 1.72 10.49 -3.47
N PRO A 253 3.02 10.45 -3.83
CA PRO A 253 3.49 10.88 -5.14
C PRO A 253 2.75 10.21 -6.29
N ILE A 254 2.56 10.96 -7.37
CA ILE A 254 1.85 10.49 -8.56
C ILE A 254 2.78 10.53 -9.77
N TYR A 255 2.56 9.63 -10.71
CA TYR A 255 3.02 9.78 -12.08
C TYR A 255 1.86 10.33 -12.93
N HIS A 256 1.90 11.61 -13.24
CA HIS A 256 0.93 12.31 -14.05
C HIS A 256 1.25 12.17 -15.55
N GLY A 257 0.23 11.97 -16.39
CA GLY A 257 0.41 11.81 -17.84
C GLY A 257 1.20 12.94 -18.52
N ASP A 258 0.81 14.19 -18.26
CA ASP A 258 1.44 15.36 -18.90
C ASP A 258 2.67 15.93 -18.17
N TYR A 259 2.70 15.82 -16.84
CA TYR A 259 3.71 16.50 -16.00
C TYR A 259 4.80 15.56 -15.49
N GLY A 260 4.68 14.25 -15.75
CA GLY A 260 5.54 13.23 -15.18
C GLY A 260 5.35 13.12 -13.67
N LYS A 261 6.44 13.00 -12.90
CA LYS A 261 6.37 12.75 -11.46
C LYS A 261 5.99 14.01 -10.72
N VAL A 262 4.87 14.00 -10.00
CA VAL A 262 4.42 15.11 -9.17
C VAL A 262 4.41 14.66 -7.71
N ILE A 263 5.03 15.47 -6.83
CA ILE A 263 5.13 15.19 -5.39
C ILE A 263 4.35 16.18 -4.54
N GLY A 264 3.66 17.14 -5.16
CA GLY A 264 2.93 18.18 -4.43
C GLY A 264 2.60 19.40 -5.28
N TRP A 265 2.17 20.47 -4.63
CA TRP A 265 1.94 21.78 -5.25
C TRP A 265 2.34 22.93 -4.32
N GLU A 266 2.61 24.08 -4.92
CA GLU A 266 2.84 25.35 -4.24
C GLU A 266 2.19 26.48 -5.04
N GLY A 267 1.16 27.09 -4.46
CA GLY A 267 0.30 28.04 -5.17
C GLY A 267 -0.31 27.39 -6.39
N ASN A 268 -0.02 27.95 -7.57
CA ASN A 268 -0.54 27.50 -8.86
C ASN A 268 0.46 26.64 -9.64
N ASN A 269 1.43 26.01 -8.96
CA ASN A 269 2.41 25.15 -9.61
C ASN A 269 2.42 23.76 -8.97
N TRP A 270 2.45 22.73 -9.82
CA TRP A 270 2.88 21.40 -9.46
C TRP A 270 4.37 21.42 -9.11
N VAL A 271 4.76 20.69 -8.06
CA VAL A 271 6.16 20.41 -7.74
C VAL A 271 6.48 19.05 -8.33
N THR A 272 7.34 19.05 -9.34
CA THR A 272 7.68 17.87 -10.14
C THR A 272 9.04 17.29 -9.77
N VAL A 273 9.29 16.06 -10.20
CA VAL A 273 10.58 15.39 -10.10
C VAL A 273 11.05 14.97 -11.48
N GLU A 274 12.29 15.33 -11.82
CA GLU A 274 12.91 15.01 -13.11
C GLU A 274 14.33 14.50 -12.94
N VAL A 275 14.83 13.74 -13.92
CA VAL A 275 16.23 13.29 -13.92
C VAL A 275 17.10 14.38 -14.54
N SER A 276 18.02 14.93 -13.75
CA SER A 276 19.01 15.90 -14.19
C SER A 276 19.93 15.29 -15.25
N GLU A 277 19.98 15.89 -16.44
CA GLU A 277 20.89 15.43 -17.51
C GLU A 277 22.38 15.56 -17.14
N SER A 278 22.72 16.52 -16.28
CA SER A 278 24.11 16.79 -15.90
C SER A 278 24.62 15.87 -14.78
N THR A 279 23.76 15.46 -13.86
CA THR A 279 24.16 14.68 -12.68
C THR A 279 23.60 13.25 -12.68
N GLY A 280 22.58 12.98 -13.48
CA GLY A 280 21.81 11.73 -13.45
C GLY A 280 20.96 11.55 -12.18
N ARG A 281 20.88 12.57 -11.31
CA ARG A 281 20.10 12.56 -10.07
C ARG A 281 18.67 12.99 -10.33
N TYR A 282 17.76 12.58 -9.46
CA TYR A 282 16.46 13.24 -9.41
C TYR A 282 16.58 14.62 -8.78
N VAL A 283 15.97 15.61 -9.41
CA VAL A 283 15.92 17.01 -8.98
C VAL A 283 14.48 17.51 -9.00
N LEU A 284 14.21 18.54 -8.21
CA LEU A 284 12.90 19.17 -8.15
C LEU A 284 12.73 20.17 -9.30
N GLY A 285 11.58 20.08 -9.96
CA GLY A 285 11.10 21.03 -10.94
C GLY A 285 9.76 21.65 -10.51
N THR A 286 9.25 22.53 -11.35
CA THR A 286 7.91 23.11 -11.19
C THR A 286 7.21 23.20 -12.53
N GLN A 287 5.92 22.88 -12.56
CA GLN A 287 5.07 23.03 -13.73
C GLN A 287 3.81 23.82 -13.37
N GLN A 288 3.34 24.70 -14.25
CA GLN A 288 2.13 25.47 -13.99
C GLN A 288 0.91 24.56 -14.03
N ILE A 289 0.00 24.72 -13.06
CA ILE A 289 -1.28 24.00 -13.03
C ILE A 289 -2.19 24.59 -14.11
N ASP A 290 -2.63 23.75 -15.04
CA ASP A 290 -3.63 24.13 -16.03
C ASP A 290 -5.02 24.16 -15.38
N SER A 291 -5.41 25.32 -14.86
CA SER A 291 -6.63 25.48 -14.04
C SER A 291 -7.94 24.99 -14.70
N PRO A 292 -8.14 25.10 -16.03
CA PRO A 292 -9.33 24.59 -16.72
C PRO A 292 -9.32 23.08 -17.00
N ALA A 293 -8.24 22.35 -16.72
CA ALA A 293 -8.15 20.94 -17.06
C ALA A 293 -9.13 20.08 -16.24
N THR A 294 -9.91 19.24 -16.93
CA THR A 294 -10.98 18.40 -16.34
C THR A 294 -10.80 16.91 -16.57
N ASP A 295 -9.82 16.53 -17.39
CA ASP A 295 -9.56 15.18 -17.92
C ASP A 295 -8.11 14.75 -17.64
N GLN A 296 -7.57 15.19 -16.51
CA GLN A 296 -6.26 14.77 -16.02
C GLN A 296 -6.29 13.29 -15.65
N TYR A 297 -5.16 12.63 -15.84
CA TYR A 297 -4.97 11.24 -15.44
C TYR A 297 -3.57 11.01 -14.88
N GLY A 298 -3.46 9.99 -14.03
CA GLY A 298 -2.18 9.61 -13.46
C GLY A 298 -2.21 8.28 -12.76
N TYR A 299 -1.05 7.88 -12.28
CA TYR A 299 -0.81 6.60 -11.62
C TYR A 299 -0.31 6.82 -10.20
N VAL A 300 -0.79 5.99 -9.28
CA VAL A 300 -0.37 5.97 -7.88
C VAL A 300 -0.15 4.55 -7.41
N TYR A 301 0.79 4.34 -6.49
CA TYR A 301 0.87 3.08 -5.76
C TYR A 301 -0.03 3.13 -4.54
N ALA A 302 -1.13 2.37 -4.57
CA ALA A 302 -2.14 2.35 -3.51
C ALA A 302 -2.38 0.93 -2.99
N SER A 303 -2.77 0.81 -1.73
CA SER A 303 -3.15 -0.48 -1.14
C SER A 303 -4.50 -0.96 -1.69
N VAL A 304 -4.48 -2.14 -2.31
CA VAL A 304 -5.67 -2.80 -2.87
C VAL A 304 -6.66 -3.16 -1.76
N ASP A 305 -6.16 -3.79 -0.70
CA ASP A 305 -6.95 -4.25 0.46
C ASP A 305 -7.47 -3.12 1.37
N GLY A 306 -7.11 -1.86 1.12
CA GLY A 306 -7.48 -0.73 1.99
C GLY A 306 -6.77 -0.75 3.34
N SER A 307 -5.68 -1.50 3.50
CA SER A 307 -4.85 -1.53 4.71
C SER A 307 -4.02 -0.24 4.90
N ASN A 308 -4.30 0.80 4.10
CA ASN A 308 -3.95 2.19 4.37
C ASN A 308 -4.68 2.69 5.64
N LYS A 309 -4.47 2.03 6.78
CA LYS A 309 -4.49 2.78 8.03
C LYS A 309 -3.39 3.82 7.90
N PRO A 310 -3.70 5.10 8.16
CA PRO A 310 -2.66 6.11 8.31
C PRO A 310 -1.63 5.51 9.26
N VAL A 311 -0.43 5.24 8.76
CA VAL A 311 0.72 5.30 9.65
C VAL A 311 0.78 6.79 9.91
N ILE A 312 0.10 7.26 10.94
CA ILE A 312 0.52 8.49 11.60
C ILE A 312 1.81 8.02 12.25
N PRO A 313 3.01 8.25 11.67
CA PRO A 313 4.19 8.17 12.50
C PRO A 313 3.88 9.10 13.68
N ALA A 314 3.93 8.54 14.89
CA ALA A 314 3.63 9.32 16.07
C ALA A 314 4.46 10.61 15.99
N ALA A 315 3.84 11.77 16.19
CA ALA A 315 4.51 13.04 15.96
C ALA A 315 5.82 13.05 16.76
N ASP A 316 6.94 13.18 16.06
CA ASP A 316 8.25 13.20 16.70
C ASP A 316 8.49 14.61 17.25
N CYS A 317 8.09 14.80 18.49
CA CYS A 317 8.25 16.07 19.20
C CYS A 317 9.70 16.42 19.51
N THR A 318 10.65 15.49 19.29
CA THR A 318 12.07 15.79 19.43
C THR A 318 12.62 16.48 18.19
N THR A 319 12.14 16.11 17.00
CA THR A 319 12.56 16.71 15.72
C THR A 319 11.63 17.83 15.26
N THR A 320 10.35 17.79 15.63
CA THR A 320 9.33 18.76 15.20
C THR A 320 8.47 19.29 16.36
N PRO A 321 9.06 20.00 17.34
CA PRO A 321 8.36 20.42 18.57
C PRO A 321 7.24 21.45 18.32
N SER A 322 7.18 22.07 17.15
CA SER A 322 6.15 23.05 16.78
C SER A 322 4.83 22.42 16.32
N LEU A 323 4.75 21.09 16.23
CA LEU A 323 3.51 20.42 15.88
C LEU A 323 2.42 20.68 16.96
N PRO A 324 1.14 20.86 16.58
CA PRO A 324 0.04 21.00 17.55
C PRO A 324 -0.02 19.87 18.57
N GLU A 325 0.35 18.65 18.15
CA GLU A 325 0.43 17.44 18.98
C GLU A 325 1.55 17.50 20.01
N CYS A 326 2.57 18.33 19.77
CA CYS A 326 3.80 18.48 20.58
C CYS A 326 3.79 19.72 21.48
N SER A 327 2.74 20.53 21.40
CA SER A 327 2.65 21.84 22.07
C SER A 327 1.28 22.07 22.73
N GLY A 328 1.20 23.11 23.57
CA GLY A 328 -0.04 23.47 24.27
C GLY A 328 -0.55 22.39 25.24
N ASP A 329 -1.86 22.15 25.23
CA ASP A 329 -2.54 21.24 26.16
C ASP A 329 -2.23 19.75 25.95
N CYS A 330 -1.48 19.42 24.90
CA CYS A 330 -1.01 18.06 24.59
C CYS A 330 0.39 17.76 25.10
N ASN A 331 1.06 18.71 25.76
CA ASN A 331 2.34 18.48 26.43
C ASN A 331 2.29 18.96 27.90
N PRO A 332 2.16 18.05 28.89
CA PRO A 332 2.21 16.59 28.76
C PRO A 332 0.90 15.98 28.28
N ASN A 333 0.98 14.91 27.48
CA ASN A 333 -0.17 14.17 26.95
C ASN A 333 -0.79 13.19 27.96
N THR A 334 -0.23 13.06 29.16
CA THR A 334 -0.69 12.14 30.21
C THR A 334 -2.16 12.38 30.58
N GLY A 335 -2.98 11.32 30.49
CA GLY A 335 -4.40 11.36 30.87
C GLY A 335 -5.34 11.95 29.80
N LYS A 336 -4.82 12.27 28.61
CA LYS A 336 -5.61 12.73 27.46
C LYS A 336 -6.03 11.55 26.59
N THR A 337 -7.25 11.56 26.05
CA THR A 337 -7.74 10.56 25.08
C THR A 337 -7.15 10.80 23.68
N GLU A 338 -7.36 9.86 22.75
CA GLU A 338 -6.92 9.99 21.35
C GLU A 338 -7.58 11.18 20.65
N GLU A 339 -8.84 11.47 20.99
CA GLU A 339 -9.60 12.61 20.45
C GLU A 339 -9.11 13.95 21.01
N GLN A 340 -8.51 13.93 22.21
CA GLN A 340 -7.98 15.14 22.84
C GLN A 340 -6.57 15.47 22.37
N CYS A 341 -5.73 14.44 22.18
CA CYS A 341 -4.36 14.57 21.73
C CYS A 341 -3.94 13.32 20.95
N ALA A 342 -3.53 13.48 19.69
CA ALA A 342 -2.98 12.40 18.88
C ALA A 342 -1.69 11.81 19.51
N CYS A 343 -1.31 10.62 19.06
CA CYS A 343 -0.14 9.91 19.58
C CYS A 343 1.18 10.56 19.11
N ILE A 344 2.13 10.68 20.04
CA ILE A 344 3.49 11.22 19.79
C ILE A 344 4.57 10.15 19.98
N ASP A 345 5.77 10.34 19.46
CA ASP A 345 6.84 9.36 19.69
C ASP A 345 7.20 9.28 21.19
N GLY A 346 7.35 8.06 21.71
CA GLY A 346 7.51 7.82 23.15
C GLY A 346 6.23 7.94 24.00
N ASP A 347 5.05 8.07 23.39
CA ASP A 347 3.78 8.16 24.11
C ASP A 347 3.51 6.92 24.98
N ILE A 348 3.40 7.15 26.28
CA ILE A 348 3.20 6.08 27.26
C ILE A 348 1.74 5.61 27.34
N ARG A 349 0.80 6.34 26.72
CA ARG A 349 -0.63 6.03 26.77
C ARG A 349 -0.89 4.69 26.07
N PRO A 350 -1.65 3.78 26.71
CA PRO A 350 -1.87 2.44 26.18
C PRO A 350 -2.39 2.38 24.74
N PHE A 351 -3.34 3.26 24.37
CA PHE A 351 -3.91 3.32 23.01
C PHE A 351 -2.95 3.85 21.95
N CYS A 352 -1.82 4.41 22.35
CA CYS A 352 -0.75 4.82 21.45
C CYS A 352 0.32 3.74 21.24
N LYS A 353 0.19 2.59 21.92
CA LYS A 353 1.12 1.45 21.79
C LYS A 353 0.48 0.31 21.01
N THR A 354 1.25 -0.28 20.10
CA THR A 354 0.87 -1.53 19.42
C THR A 354 1.15 -2.71 20.35
N CYS A 355 0.20 -3.63 20.51
CA CYS A 355 0.41 -4.84 21.31
C CYS A 355 1.44 -5.76 20.61
N THR A 356 2.59 -6.01 21.21
CA THR A 356 3.71 -6.76 20.60
C THR A 356 3.76 -8.25 20.99
N GLY A 357 2.68 -8.83 21.55
CA GLY A 357 2.57 -10.29 21.77
C GLY A 357 1.74 -10.72 22.99
N LYS A 358 1.62 -12.04 23.17
CA LYS A 358 0.76 -12.77 24.12
C LYS A 358 0.84 -12.35 25.60
N ASN A 359 1.93 -11.69 26.02
CA ASN A 359 2.18 -11.36 27.42
C ASN A 359 1.94 -9.88 27.78
N GLN A 360 1.51 -9.04 26.83
CA GLN A 360 1.26 -7.60 27.06
C GLN A 360 0.11 -7.00 26.21
N PRO A 361 -1.11 -7.56 26.16
CA PRO A 361 -2.25 -6.77 25.75
C PRO A 361 -2.89 -6.09 26.97
N THR A 362 -2.60 -4.81 27.21
CA THR A 362 -3.52 -4.01 28.03
C THR A 362 -4.85 -3.91 27.29
N VAL A 363 -5.98 -3.81 28.01
CA VAL A 363 -7.33 -3.65 27.41
C VAL A 363 -7.39 -2.53 26.36
N ASP A 364 -6.48 -1.57 26.45
CA ASP A 364 -6.46 -0.35 25.67
C ASP A 364 -5.39 -0.32 24.56
N CYS A 365 -4.56 -1.35 24.36
CA CYS A 365 -3.52 -1.32 23.31
C CYS A 365 -4.07 -1.59 21.90
N LYS A 366 -3.37 -1.10 20.87
CA LYS A 366 -3.75 -1.29 19.45
C LYS A 366 -3.28 -2.66 18.95
N CYS A 367 -4.21 -3.51 18.52
CA CYS A 367 -3.86 -4.79 17.92
C CYS A 367 -3.28 -4.63 16.50
N PRO A 368 -2.24 -5.41 16.13
CA PRO A 368 -1.66 -5.35 14.80
C PRO A 368 -2.65 -5.87 13.75
N ASP A 369 -2.77 -5.22 12.58
CA ASP A 369 -3.62 -5.70 11.46
C ASP A 369 -2.95 -6.77 10.61
N VAL A 370 -2.14 -7.63 11.25
CA VAL A 370 -1.47 -8.73 10.57
C VAL A 370 -2.48 -9.86 10.34
N LYS A 371 -2.73 -10.19 9.07
CA LYS A 371 -3.63 -11.29 8.67
C LYS A 371 -2.96 -12.68 8.80
N GLU A 372 -1.62 -12.76 8.75
CA GLU A 372 -0.85 -14.02 8.77
C GLU A 372 0.46 -13.91 9.58
N GLY A 373 0.82 -14.95 10.33
CA GLY A 373 1.96 -14.99 11.26
C GLY A 373 1.55 -15.44 12.67
N ASP A 374 2.51 -15.53 13.59
CA ASP A 374 2.30 -16.14 14.92
C ASP A 374 1.39 -15.32 15.87
N TYR A 375 1.08 -14.06 15.53
CA TYR A 375 0.21 -13.19 16.34
C TYR A 375 -0.64 -12.27 15.45
N THR A 376 -1.80 -12.79 15.01
CA THR A 376 -2.74 -12.10 14.12
C THR A 376 -3.60 -11.08 14.84
N LYS A 377 -4.28 -10.20 14.09
CA LYS A 377 -5.30 -9.29 14.66
C LYS A 377 -6.35 -10.03 15.47
N ALA A 378 -6.89 -11.12 14.91
CA ALA A 378 -7.89 -11.94 15.58
C ALA A 378 -7.33 -12.51 16.90
N LYS A 379 -6.08 -12.96 16.89
CA LYS A 379 -5.42 -13.47 18.09
C LYS A 379 -5.18 -12.40 19.14
N CYS A 380 -4.79 -11.20 18.72
CA CYS A 380 -4.61 -10.07 19.62
C CYS A 380 -5.93 -9.57 20.23
N GLU A 381 -7.01 -9.50 19.43
CA GLU A 381 -8.34 -9.11 19.94
C GLU A 381 -8.92 -10.17 20.88
N GLU A 382 -8.60 -11.45 20.68
CA GLU A 382 -8.92 -12.54 21.63
C GLU A 382 -8.12 -12.40 22.94
N ASP A 383 -6.84 -12.06 22.84
CA ASP A 383 -5.96 -11.94 24.00
C ASP A 383 -6.18 -10.59 24.75
N LYS A 384 -6.90 -9.63 24.17
CA LYS A 384 -7.27 -8.36 24.83
C LYS A 384 -8.19 -8.60 26.03
N GLY A 385 -7.80 -8.04 27.17
CA GLY A 385 -8.56 -8.19 28.42
C GLY A 385 -8.28 -9.49 29.18
N VAL A 386 -7.39 -10.35 28.66
CA VAL A 386 -6.83 -11.46 29.44
C VAL A 386 -5.77 -10.89 30.39
N ILE A 387 -6.14 -10.76 31.66
CA ILE A 387 -5.22 -10.29 32.72
C ILE A 387 -4.08 -11.31 32.84
N PRO A 388 -2.80 -10.91 32.73
CA PRO A 388 -1.69 -11.83 32.89
C PRO A 388 -1.72 -12.48 34.29
N PRO A 389 -1.37 -13.77 34.42
CA PRO A 389 -1.45 -14.50 35.70
C PRO A 389 -0.71 -13.82 36.86
N SER A 390 0.33 -13.04 36.57
CA SER A 390 1.09 -12.26 37.55
C SER A 390 0.26 -11.21 38.30
N ASP A 391 -0.87 -10.76 37.74
CA ASP A 391 -1.72 -9.68 38.28
C ASP A 391 -3.05 -10.17 38.86
N CYS A 392 -3.22 -11.49 39.04
CA CYS A 392 -4.44 -12.09 39.58
C CYS A 392 -4.40 -12.38 41.10
N THR A 393 -3.41 -11.85 41.83
CA THR A 393 -3.32 -12.00 43.29
C THR A 393 -4.48 -11.26 43.98
N GLY A 394 -5.40 -11.98 44.62
CA GLY A 394 -6.52 -11.41 45.37
C GLY A 394 -7.79 -11.10 44.56
N LYS A 395 -7.89 -11.58 43.31
CA LYS A 395 -9.10 -11.46 42.45
C LYS A 395 -9.93 -12.75 42.44
N THR A 396 -11.23 -12.64 42.22
CA THR A 396 -12.16 -13.79 42.18
C THR A 396 -12.03 -14.59 40.88
N GLU A 397 -12.52 -15.82 40.84
CA GLU A 397 -12.53 -16.69 39.65
C GLU A 397 -13.33 -16.06 38.49
N GLU A 398 -14.36 -15.27 38.80
CA GLU A 398 -15.10 -14.46 37.82
C GLU A 398 -14.28 -13.30 37.24
N GLN A 399 -13.18 -12.90 37.89
CA GLN A 399 -12.30 -11.78 37.50
C GLN A 399 -11.02 -12.24 36.81
N CYS A 400 -10.63 -13.53 36.93
CA CYS A 400 -9.50 -14.13 36.22
C CYS A 400 -9.82 -15.61 35.92
N ALA A 401 -10.14 -15.94 34.66
CA ALA A 401 -10.35 -17.32 34.22
C ALA A 401 -9.06 -18.16 34.36
N CYS A 402 -9.18 -19.40 34.83
CA CYS A 402 -8.07 -20.34 34.94
C CYS A 402 -7.62 -20.82 33.55
N ILE A 403 -6.32 -20.79 33.29
CA ILE A 403 -5.72 -21.32 32.05
C ILE A 403 -4.83 -22.52 32.36
N ASP A 404 -4.57 -23.36 31.35
CA ASP A 404 -3.75 -24.57 31.52
C ASP A 404 -2.32 -24.21 31.99
N GLY A 405 -1.92 -24.78 33.14
CA GLY A 405 -0.65 -24.46 33.81
C GLY A 405 -0.73 -23.41 34.93
N ASP A 406 -1.92 -22.95 35.31
CA ASP A 406 -2.11 -22.05 36.46
C ASP A 406 -1.84 -22.78 37.79
N THR A 407 -0.96 -22.23 38.63
CA THR A 407 -0.55 -22.82 39.92
C THR A 407 -1.07 -22.05 41.14
N ARG A 408 -2.07 -21.16 40.95
CA ARG A 408 -2.78 -20.49 42.05
C ARG A 408 -3.57 -21.46 42.93
#